data_AF-A0A0W0GF88-F1
#
_entry.id   AF-A0A0W0GF88-F1
#
_cell.length_a   1.000
_cell.length_b   1.000
_cell.length_c   1.000
_cell.angle_alpha   90.00
_cell.angle_beta   90.00
_cell.angle_gamma   90.00
#
_symmetry.space_group_name_H-M   'P 1'
#
loop_
_entity.id
_entity.type
_entity.pdbx_description
1 polymer ?
#
loop_
_entity_poly.entity_id
_entity_poly.type
_entity_poly.pdbx_seq_one_letter_code
_entity_poly.pdbx_strand_id
1 'polypeptide(L)'
;MSARLLLGRDGGLHTHVDDLESFFHVLSWIVLRVGHYSVGVKEAIEHLKAMYDYAVIYEGQTSGGSHKKARLAGVWMTQFAGVSNECLRDLVTDFEELVAVRYIKAPSKEDREAYDEFAAAMNYQDRKLLNQPVWKYDKNKERLEDWSWIYERFSKAAEDPSKLSDVPNSKNLQIIKSEPLRVLGMPARTTKRGATDDIQSEHRSQKSKRD
;
A
#
# COMPACT_ATOMS: atom_id res chain seq x y z
N MET A 1 -8.90 1.55 -0.53
CA MET A 1 -8.65 3.00 -0.67
C MET A 1 -7.17 3.24 -0.90
N SER A 2 -6.85 4.12 -1.84
CA SER A 2 -5.51 4.60 -2.22
C SER A 2 -4.76 5.20 -1.03
N ALA A 3 -3.45 4.98 -0.97
CA ALA A 3 -2.55 5.56 0.00
C ALA A 3 -2.56 7.09 -0.06
N ARG A 4 -2.67 7.68 -1.26
CA ARG A 4 -2.68 9.15 -1.43
C ARG A 4 -3.86 9.78 -0.68
N LEU A 5 -5.05 9.20 -0.83
CA LEU A 5 -6.27 9.67 -0.16
C LEU A 5 -6.19 9.49 1.36
N LEU A 6 -5.70 8.33 1.81
CA LEU A 6 -5.56 8.03 3.25
C LEU A 6 -4.50 8.90 3.95
N LEU A 7 -3.54 9.42 3.19
CA LEU A 7 -2.54 10.37 3.69
C LEU A 7 -3.06 11.82 3.75
N GLY A 8 -4.28 12.09 3.30
CA GLY A 8 -4.90 13.42 3.37
C GLY A 8 -4.19 14.49 2.55
N ARG A 9 -3.35 14.10 1.58
CA ARG A 9 -2.68 15.06 0.68
C ARG A 9 -3.69 15.58 -0.33
N ASP A 10 -3.58 16.84 -0.69
CA ASP A 10 -4.34 17.49 -1.77
C ASP A 10 -5.85 17.67 -1.52
N GLY A 11 -6.26 17.82 -0.26
CA GLY A 11 -7.65 18.17 0.09
C GLY A 11 -8.68 17.06 -0.19
N GLY A 12 -8.23 15.83 -0.44
CA GLY A 12 -9.12 14.67 -0.61
C GLY A 12 -9.81 14.58 -1.97
N LEU A 13 -9.39 15.37 -2.97
CA LEU A 13 -9.91 15.24 -4.33
C LEU A 13 -9.54 13.88 -4.92
N HIS A 14 -10.56 13.07 -5.15
CA HIS A 14 -10.48 11.74 -5.71
C HIS A 14 -10.17 11.77 -7.22
N THR A 15 -9.24 10.93 -7.69
CA THR A 15 -8.94 10.79 -9.13
C THR A 15 -9.03 9.34 -9.57
N HIS A 16 -9.12 9.09 -10.89
CA HIS A 16 -9.16 7.74 -11.45
C HIS A 16 -7.91 6.90 -11.10
N VAL A 17 -6.77 7.56 -10.90
CA VAL A 17 -5.54 6.88 -10.43
C VAL A 17 -5.73 6.30 -9.03
N ASP A 18 -6.54 6.92 -8.18
CA ASP A 18 -6.88 6.36 -6.87
C ASP A 18 -7.84 5.17 -6.94
N ASP A 19 -8.71 5.12 -7.95
CA ASP A 19 -9.54 3.95 -8.23
C ASP A 19 -8.67 2.77 -8.66
N LEU A 20 -7.72 2.99 -9.58
CA LEU A 20 -6.78 1.97 -10.03
C LEU A 20 -5.95 1.42 -8.87
N GLU A 21 -5.40 2.29 -8.02
CA GLU A 21 -4.65 1.84 -6.85
C GLU A 21 -5.56 1.11 -5.84
N SER A 22 -6.79 1.57 -5.65
CA SER A 22 -7.75 0.88 -4.79
C SER A 22 -8.09 -0.50 -5.33
N PHE A 23 -8.21 -0.66 -6.65
CA PHE A 23 -8.43 -1.94 -7.31
C PHE A 23 -7.22 -2.87 -7.15
N PHE A 24 -6.00 -2.37 -7.33
CA PHE A 24 -4.78 -3.13 -7.04
C PHE A 24 -4.75 -3.65 -5.60
N HIS A 25 -5.15 -2.83 -4.64
CA HIS A 25 -5.25 -3.22 -3.23
C HIS A 25 -6.29 -4.32 -2.98
N VAL A 26 -7.45 -4.25 -3.64
CA VAL A 26 -8.46 -5.31 -3.55
C VAL A 26 -7.92 -6.61 -4.14
N LEU A 27 -7.27 -6.55 -5.31
CA LEU A 27 -6.64 -7.72 -5.92
C LEU A 27 -5.59 -8.33 -5.00
N SER A 28 -4.67 -7.53 -4.48
CA SER A 28 -3.63 -7.97 -3.55
C SER A 28 -4.22 -8.63 -2.29
N TRP A 29 -5.29 -8.05 -1.74
CA TRP A 29 -6.01 -8.64 -0.61
C TRP A 29 -6.60 -10.01 -0.95
N ILE A 30 -7.23 -10.16 -2.12
CA ILE A 30 -7.79 -11.44 -2.59
C ILE A 30 -6.66 -12.46 -2.73
N VAL A 31 -5.59 -12.13 -3.45
CA VAL A 31 -4.45 -13.03 -3.69
C VAL A 31 -3.84 -13.53 -2.39
N LEU A 32 -3.61 -12.66 -1.40
CA LEU A 32 -3.05 -13.04 -0.12
C LEU A 32 -4.03 -13.78 0.81
N ARG A 33 -5.34 -13.70 0.55
CA ARG A 33 -6.36 -14.37 1.36
C ARG A 33 -6.72 -15.76 0.85
N VAL A 34 -6.78 -15.93 -0.47
CA VAL A 34 -7.30 -17.15 -1.10
C VAL A 34 -6.29 -17.83 -2.03
N GLY A 35 -5.27 -17.12 -2.50
CA GLY A 35 -4.32 -17.63 -3.48
C GLY A 35 -3.23 -18.52 -2.89
N HIS A 36 -2.45 -19.11 -3.79
CA HIS A 36 -1.21 -19.80 -3.47
C HIS A 36 -0.02 -18.85 -3.59
N TYR A 37 0.79 -18.79 -2.52
CA TYR A 37 1.92 -17.88 -2.39
C TYR A 37 2.98 -18.46 -1.46
N SER A 38 4.25 -18.04 -1.59
CA SER A 38 5.38 -18.61 -0.82
C SER A 38 5.88 -17.76 0.35
N VAL A 39 5.39 -16.53 0.53
CA VAL A 39 5.88 -15.57 1.55
C VAL A 39 5.73 -16.01 3.01
N GLY A 40 5.03 -17.12 3.27
CA GLY A 40 4.69 -17.56 4.62
C GLY A 40 3.38 -16.93 5.10
N VAL A 41 2.59 -17.69 5.87
CA VAL A 41 1.25 -17.26 6.30
C VAL A 41 1.33 -16.11 7.31
N LYS A 42 2.34 -16.13 8.19
CA LYS A 42 2.55 -15.08 9.19
C LYS A 42 2.85 -13.74 8.52
N GLU A 43 3.78 -13.74 7.57
CA GLU A 43 4.20 -12.57 6.81
C GLU A 43 3.06 -12.01 5.97
N ALA A 44 2.24 -12.88 5.36
CA ALA A 44 1.03 -12.48 4.66
C ALA A 44 0.02 -11.81 5.60
N ILE A 45 -0.19 -12.34 6.81
CA ILE A 45 -1.07 -11.73 7.83
C ILE A 45 -0.52 -10.37 8.29
N GLU A 46 0.77 -10.28 8.58
CA GLU A 46 1.42 -9.02 8.97
C GLU A 46 1.30 -7.96 7.87
N HIS A 47 1.48 -8.36 6.60
CA HIS A 47 1.26 -7.49 5.45
C HIS A 47 -0.19 -7.01 5.38
N LEU A 48 -1.16 -7.93 5.44
CA LEU A 48 -2.59 -7.60 5.41
C LEU A 48 -2.97 -6.62 6.54
N LYS A 49 -2.50 -6.88 7.78
CA LYS A 49 -2.72 -6.01 8.94
C LYS A 49 -2.15 -4.61 8.71
N ALA A 50 -0.89 -4.53 8.29
CA ALA A 50 -0.22 -3.24 8.05
C ALA A 50 -0.87 -2.43 6.91
N MET A 51 -1.41 -3.11 5.90
CA MET A 51 -1.96 -2.47 4.70
C MET A 51 -3.42 -2.07 4.82
N TYR A 52 -4.22 -2.83 5.57
CA TYR A 52 -5.68 -2.72 5.52
C TYR A 52 -6.34 -2.44 6.88
N ASP A 53 -5.68 -2.77 7.99
CA ASP A 53 -6.24 -2.58 9.35
C ASP A 53 -5.50 -1.51 10.16
N TYR A 54 -4.41 -0.97 9.62
CA TYR A 54 -3.63 0.07 10.27
C TYR A 54 -4.21 1.46 10.01
N ALA A 55 -4.52 2.17 11.11
CA ALA A 55 -4.84 3.59 11.10
C ALA A 55 -4.26 4.27 12.35
N VAL A 56 -3.84 5.52 12.20
CA VAL A 56 -3.32 6.37 13.28
C VAL A 56 -4.30 7.49 13.54
N ILE A 57 -4.67 7.69 14.81
CA ILE A 57 -5.50 8.81 15.23
C ILE A 57 -4.60 9.83 15.95
N TYR A 58 -4.53 11.05 15.42
CA TYR A 58 -3.79 12.16 16.00
C TYR A 58 -4.65 13.42 15.94
N GLU A 59 -4.82 14.10 17.08
CA GLU A 59 -5.63 15.33 17.19
C GLU A 59 -7.05 15.22 16.60
N GLY A 60 -7.68 14.04 16.74
CA GLY A 60 -9.02 13.78 16.21
C GLY A 60 -9.06 13.46 14.71
N GLN A 61 -7.94 13.53 14.00
CA GLN A 61 -7.81 13.12 12.61
C GLN A 61 -7.33 11.68 12.52
N THR A 62 -8.03 10.87 11.71
CA THR A 62 -7.60 9.50 11.38
C THR A 62 -6.81 9.55 10.08
N SER A 63 -5.57 9.06 10.11
CA SER A 63 -4.70 8.97 8.94
C SER A 63 -4.24 7.53 8.71
N GLY A 64 -3.99 7.18 7.45
CA GLY A 64 -3.49 5.86 7.06
C GLY A 64 -2.61 5.95 5.83
N GLY A 65 -2.34 4.82 5.20
CA GLY A 65 -1.70 4.80 3.88
C GLY A 65 -0.17 4.91 3.87
N SER A 66 0.50 5.24 4.99
CA SER A 66 1.98 5.23 5.04
C SER A 66 2.58 3.88 4.69
N HIS A 67 2.02 2.79 5.22
CA HIS A 67 2.44 1.43 4.86
C HIS A 67 2.10 1.11 3.40
N LYS A 68 0.93 1.50 2.90
CA LYS A 68 0.55 1.30 1.49
C LYS A 68 1.54 1.97 0.54
N LYS A 69 1.84 3.25 0.78
CA LYS A 69 2.86 4.00 0.04
C LYS A 69 4.22 3.30 0.07
N ALA A 70 4.68 2.90 1.26
CA ALA A 70 5.99 2.27 1.41
C ALA A 70 6.06 0.90 0.71
N ARG A 71 5.01 0.08 0.81
CA ARG A 71 4.94 -1.24 0.16
C ARG A 71 4.81 -1.14 -1.35
N LEU A 72 4.05 -0.18 -1.87
CA LEU A 72 3.98 0.09 -3.31
C LEU A 72 5.32 0.58 -3.84
N ALA A 73 5.98 1.53 -3.16
CA ALA A 73 7.30 2.00 -3.57
C ALA A 73 8.36 0.88 -3.56
N GLY A 74 8.20 -0.10 -2.67
CA GLY A 74 9.05 -1.29 -2.60
C GLY A 74 8.58 -2.48 -3.45
N VAL A 75 7.52 -2.33 -4.26
CA VAL A 75 6.92 -3.40 -5.10
C VAL A 75 6.80 -4.74 -4.36
N TRP A 76 6.17 -4.70 -3.17
CA TRP A 76 6.20 -5.81 -2.23
C TRP A 76 5.56 -7.10 -2.75
N MET A 77 4.45 -7.02 -3.50
CA MET A 77 3.81 -8.22 -4.05
C MET A 77 4.76 -8.94 -5.02
N THR A 78 5.44 -8.17 -5.87
CA THR A 78 6.42 -8.66 -6.84
C THR A 78 7.63 -9.28 -6.15
N GLN A 79 8.18 -8.63 -5.12
CA GLN A 79 9.42 -9.09 -4.48
C GLN A 79 9.22 -10.21 -3.47
N PHE A 80 8.09 -10.21 -2.74
CA PHE A 80 7.95 -11.03 -1.55
C PHE A 80 6.79 -12.01 -1.61
N ALA A 81 5.66 -11.68 -2.25
CA ALA A 81 4.48 -12.54 -2.15
C ALA A 81 4.75 -13.96 -2.70
N GLY A 82 5.48 -14.06 -3.82
CA GLY A 82 5.78 -15.35 -4.44
C GLY A 82 4.52 -16.07 -4.92
N VAL A 83 3.64 -15.33 -5.60
CA VAL A 83 2.38 -15.84 -6.17
C VAL A 83 2.70 -17.02 -7.11
N SER A 84 2.07 -18.17 -6.87
CA SER A 84 2.42 -19.43 -7.54
C SER A 84 1.88 -19.49 -8.97
N ASN A 85 0.65 -19.05 -9.19
CA ASN A 85 0.07 -18.98 -10.53
C ASN A 85 0.79 -17.94 -11.39
N GLU A 86 1.36 -18.37 -12.51
CA GLU A 86 2.19 -17.50 -13.35
C GLU A 86 1.39 -16.34 -13.98
N CYS A 87 0.20 -16.62 -14.49
CA CYS A 87 -0.64 -15.60 -15.12
C CYS A 87 -1.08 -14.52 -14.12
N LEU A 88 -1.53 -14.94 -12.93
CA LEU A 88 -1.92 -14.05 -11.86
C LEU A 88 -0.72 -13.28 -11.29
N ARG A 89 0.43 -13.94 -11.13
CA ARG A 89 1.69 -13.29 -10.70
C ARG A 89 2.05 -12.16 -11.65
N ASP A 90 2.06 -12.43 -12.95
CA ASP A 90 2.43 -11.45 -13.97
C ASP A 90 1.44 -10.27 -13.98
N LEU A 91 0.13 -10.52 -13.83
CA LEU A 91 -0.87 -9.45 -13.69
C LEU A 91 -0.66 -8.60 -12.44
N VAL A 92 -0.42 -9.22 -11.29
CA VAL A 92 -0.20 -8.52 -10.02
C VAL A 92 1.07 -7.69 -10.09
N THR A 93 2.14 -8.23 -10.66
CA THR A 93 3.43 -7.53 -10.81
C THR A 93 3.30 -6.34 -11.73
N ASP A 94 2.73 -6.51 -12.91
CA ASP A 94 2.51 -5.41 -13.85
C ASP A 94 1.65 -4.30 -13.24
N PHE A 95 0.59 -4.69 -12.53
CA PHE A 95 -0.30 -3.72 -11.93
C PHE A 95 0.37 -3.00 -10.75
N GLU A 96 1.16 -3.71 -9.95
CA GLU A 96 1.95 -3.10 -8.88
C GLU A 96 2.97 -2.10 -9.42
N GLU A 97 3.75 -2.48 -10.45
CA GLU A 97 4.71 -1.59 -11.11
C GLU A 97 4.02 -0.35 -11.70
N LEU A 98 2.81 -0.51 -12.25
CA LEU A 98 2.00 0.59 -12.77
C LEU A 98 1.63 1.59 -11.68
N VAL A 99 1.08 1.14 -10.55
CA VAL A 99 0.64 2.06 -9.48
C VAL A 99 1.80 2.56 -8.61
N ALA A 100 2.92 1.83 -8.56
CA ALA A 100 4.10 2.19 -7.78
C ALA A 100 4.77 3.50 -8.25
N VAL A 101 4.65 3.87 -9.54
CA VAL A 101 5.28 5.11 -10.08
C VAL A 101 4.79 6.40 -9.43
N ARG A 102 3.68 6.33 -8.68
CA ARG A 102 3.18 7.43 -7.85
C ARG A 102 4.08 7.73 -6.65
N TYR A 103 4.82 6.73 -6.18
CA TYR A 103 5.50 6.76 -4.89
C TYR A 103 7.01 6.55 -4.96
N ILE A 104 7.52 5.98 -6.04
CA ILE A 104 8.96 5.89 -6.29
C ILE A 104 9.54 7.24 -6.73
N LYS A 105 10.84 7.41 -6.49
CA LYS A 105 11.58 8.60 -6.91
C LYS A 105 11.65 8.66 -8.44
N ALA A 106 11.37 9.83 -9.01
CA ALA A 106 11.57 10.05 -10.44
C ALA A 106 13.06 9.86 -10.81
N PRO A 107 13.36 9.31 -12.00
CA PRO A 107 14.71 9.27 -12.52
C PRO A 107 15.36 10.66 -12.51
N SER A 108 16.63 10.71 -12.09
CA SER A 108 17.44 11.92 -12.11
C SER A 108 17.79 12.35 -13.54
N LYS A 109 18.43 13.52 -13.69
CA LYS A 109 18.91 13.97 -15.00
C LYS A 109 19.99 13.02 -15.52
N GLU A 110 20.87 12.58 -14.64
CA GLU A 110 21.96 11.66 -14.92
C GLU A 110 21.43 10.28 -15.34
N ASP A 111 20.39 9.77 -14.66
CA ASP A 111 19.73 8.51 -15.07
C ASP A 111 19.14 8.62 -16.48
N ARG A 112 18.55 9.78 -16.81
CA ARG A 112 17.94 10.04 -18.12
C ARG A 112 19.00 10.16 -19.22
N GLU A 113 20.11 10.84 -18.95
CA GLU A 113 21.24 10.93 -19.90
C GLU A 113 21.83 9.54 -20.20
N ALA A 114 22.08 8.73 -19.17
CA ALA A 114 22.56 7.35 -19.33
C ALA A 114 21.54 6.48 -20.10
N TYR A 115 20.25 6.68 -19.84
CA TYR A 115 19.19 6.01 -20.60
C TYR A 115 19.17 6.43 -22.06
N ASP A 116 19.33 7.72 -22.38
CA ASP A 116 19.31 8.21 -23.76
C ASP A 116 20.48 7.65 -24.58
N GLU A 117 21.68 7.57 -23.99
CA GLU A 117 22.84 6.92 -24.61
C GLU A 117 22.56 5.43 -24.88
N PHE A 118 22.01 4.72 -23.89
CA PHE A 118 21.65 3.32 -24.05
C PHE A 118 20.55 3.11 -25.10
N ALA A 119 19.52 3.96 -25.08
CA ALA A 119 18.40 3.90 -26.00
C ALA A 119 18.85 4.17 -27.44
N ALA A 120 19.73 5.15 -27.65
CA ALA A 120 20.35 5.42 -28.94
C ALA A 120 21.14 4.21 -29.45
N ALA A 121 21.95 3.57 -28.60
CA ALA A 121 22.69 2.35 -28.96
C ALA A 121 21.76 1.19 -29.36
N MET A 122 20.56 1.12 -28.76
CA MET A 122 19.53 0.14 -29.09
C MET A 122 18.59 0.56 -30.22
N ASN A 123 18.84 1.70 -30.88
CA ASN A 123 17.99 2.31 -31.90
C ASN A 123 16.54 2.55 -31.43
N TYR A 124 16.36 2.91 -30.15
CA TYR A 124 15.06 3.18 -29.55
C TYR A 124 14.03 2.04 -29.71
N GLN A 125 14.51 0.80 -29.82
CA GLN A 125 13.61 -0.35 -29.93
C GLN A 125 13.03 -0.70 -28.57
N ASP A 126 11.76 -0.36 -28.32
CA ASP A 126 11.06 -0.56 -27.04
C ASP A 126 11.26 -1.95 -26.43
N ARG A 127 11.22 -3.02 -27.24
CA ARG A 127 11.44 -4.40 -26.78
C ARG A 127 12.78 -4.58 -26.05
N LYS A 128 13.81 -3.82 -26.44
CA LYS A 128 15.15 -3.84 -25.82
C LYS A 128 15.25 -2.91 -24.61
N LEU A 129 14.27 -2.03 -24.41
CA LEU A 129 14.22 -1.04 -23.33
C LEU A 129 13.29 -1.44 -22.19
N LEU A 130 12.50 -2.52 -22.34
CA LEU A 130 11.49 -2.96 -21.36
C LEU A 130 12.00 -3.09 -19.91
N ASN A 131 13.29 -3.41 -19.74
CA ASN A 131 13.90 -3.58 -18.42
C ASN A 131 14.65 -2.33 -17.92
N GLN A 132 14.68 -1.25 -18.70
CA GLN A 132 15.36 -0.01 -18.31
C GLN A 132 14.49 0.76 -17.29
N PRO A 133 15.04 1.14 -16.12
CA PRO A 133 14.28 1.81 -15.07
C PRO A 133 13.62 3.11 -15.52
N VAL A 134 14.31 3.91 -16.34
CA VAL A 134 13.78 5.18 -16.88
C VAL A 134 12.59 4.92 -17.81
N TRP A 135 12.75 4.00 -18.76
CA TRP A 135 11.68 3.59 -19.67
C TRP A 135 10.46 3.09 -18.89
N LYS A 136 10.66 2.21 -17.91
CA LYS A 136 9.56 1.68 -17.07
C LYS A 136 8.85 2.80 -16.32
N TYR A 137 9.59 3.71 -15.71
CA TYR A 137 9.02 4.84 -14.97
C TYR A 137 8.16 5.71 -15.87
N ASP A 138 8.72 6.17 -17.00
CA ASP A 138 8.03 7.09 -17.91
C ASP A 138 6.82 6.42 -18.58
N LYS A 139 6.96 5.15 -18.99
CA LYS A 139 5.84 4.40 -19.60
C LYS A 139 4.72 4.11 -18.62
N ASN A 140 5.03 3.76 -17.38
CA ASN A 140 3.97 3.56 -16.38
C ASN A 140 3.34 4.89 -15.97
N LYS A 141 4.09 6.01 -15.98
CA LYS A 141 3.51 7.35 -15.81
C LYS A 141 2.50 7.68 -16.90
N GLU A 142 2.85 7.45 -18.17
CA GLU A 142 1.94 7.60 -19.32
C GLU A 142 0.69 6.70 -19.17
N ARG A 143 0.89 5.41 -18.85
CA ARG A 143 -0.21 4.44 -18.66
C ARG A 143 -1.11 4.70 -17.45
N LEU A 144 -0.69 5.52 -16.48
CA LEU A 144 -1.59 5.94 -15.40
C LEU A 144 -2.62 6.97 -15.87
N GLU A 145 -2.36 7.67 -16.97
CA GLU A 145 -3.33 8.59 -17.57
C GLU A 145 -4.42 7.83 -18.33
N ASP A 146 -4.07 6.68 -18.94
CA ASP A 146 -4.98 5.81 -19.67
C ASP A 146 -4.92 4.34 -19.19
N TRP A 147 -5.99 3.92 -18.50
CA TRP A 147 -6.20 2.57 -18.00
C TRP A 147 -6.37 1.48 -19.07
N SER A 148 -6.48 1.82 -20.35
CA SER A 148 -6.69 0.86 -21.44
C SER A 148 -5.63 -0.25 -21.43
N TRP A 149 -4.37 0.10 -21.15
CA TRP A 149 -3.29 -0.89 -21.11
C TRP A 149 -3.51 -1.98 -20.04
N ILE A 150 -3.86 -1.61 -18.80
CA ILE A 150 -4.05 -2.61 -17.75
C ILE A 150 -5.36 -3.38 -17.97
N TYR A 151 -6.39 -2.71 -18.50
CA TYR A 151 -7.64 -3.36 -18.88
C TYR A 151 -7.43 -4.44 -19.94
N GLU A 152 -6.65 -4.17 -20.97
CA GLU A 152 -6.28 -5.15 -22.00
C GLU A 152 -5.54 -6.35 -21.40
N ARG A 153 -4.62 -6.12 -20.45
CA ARG A 153 -3.91 -7.21 -19.75
C ARG A 153 -4.88 -8.13 -19.01
N PHE A 154 -5.82 -7.56 -18.25
CA PHE A 154 -6.84 -8.35 -17.56
C PHE A 154 -7.77 -9.06 -18.53
N SER A 155 -8.20 -8.39 -19.61
CA SER A 155 -9.07 -8.97 -20.62
C SER A 155 -8.42 -10.18 -21.29
N LYS A 156 -7.16 -10.04 -21.69
CA LYS A 156 -6.37 -11.13 -22.28
C LYS A 156 -6.19 -12.32 -21.33
N ALA A 157 -6.00 -12.05 -20.03
CA ALA A 157 -5.93 -13.13 -19.05
C ALA A 157 -7.28 -13.83 -18.84
N ALA A 158 -8.39 -13.09 -19.00
CA ALA A 158 -9.74 -13.63 -18.88
C ALA A 158 -10.21 -14.41 -20.12
N GLU A 159 -9.54 -14.28 -21.28
CA GLU A 159 -9.82 -15.09 -22.48
C GLU A 159 -9.65 -16.60 -22.22
N ASP A 160 -8.73 -16.96 -21.31
CA ASP A 160 -8.48 -18.33 -20.89
C ASP A 160 -8.48 -18.43 -19.36
N PRO A 161 -9.67 -18.51 -18.73
CA PRO A 161 -9.81 -18.53 -17.28
C PRO A 161 -9.08 -19.71 -16.61
N SER A 162 -8.78 -20.78 -17.35
CA SER A 162 -8.03 -21.93 -16.82
C SER A 162 -6.61 -21.55 -16.40
N LYS A 163 -6.04 -20.50 -17.01
CA LYS A 163 -4.72 -19.95 -16.61
C LYS A 163 -4.78 -19.18 -15.30
N LEU A 164 -5.94 -18.68 -14.91
CA LEU A 164 -6.15 -17.98 -13.64
C LEU A 164 -6.70 -18.91 -12.55
N SER A 165 -7.12 -20.13 -12.90
CA SER A 165 -7.70 -21.06 -11.95
C SER A 165 -6.63 -21.74 -11.12
N ASP A 166 -6.52 -21.32 -9.87
CA ASP A 166 -5.87 -22.09 -8.81
C ASP A 166 -6.94 -22.60 -7.84
N VAL A 167 -6.73 -23.81 -7.30
CA VAL A 167 -7.55 -24.28 -6.18
C VAL A 167 -7.34 -23.32 -5.01
N PRO A 168 -8.39 -22.78 -4.37
CA PRO A 168 -8.20 -21.87 -3.25
C PRO A 168 -7.41 -22.53 -2.12
N ASN A 169 -6.47 -21.81 -1.52
CA ASN A 169 -5.74 -22.30 -0.36
C ASN A 169 -6.63 -22.20 0.89
N SER A 170 -7.48 -23.21 1.06
CA SER A 170 -8.48 -23.29 2.13
C SER A 170 -7.85 -23.24 3.53
N LYS A 171 -6.64 -23.78 3.71
CA LYS A 171 -5.89 -23.73 4.97
C LYS A 171 -5.50 -22.29 5.32
N ASN A 172 -4.87 -21.58 4.39
CA ASN A 172 -4.51 -20.17 4.60
C ASN A 172 -5.75 -19.32 4.86
N LEU A 173 -6.81 -19.54 4.09
CA LEU A 173 -8.08 -18.83 4.28
C LEU A 173 -8.65 -19.05 5.69
N GLN A 174 -8.60 -20.27 6.22
CA GLN A 174 -9.06 -20.56 7.58
C GLN A 174 -8.20 -19.87 8.64
N ILE A 175 -6.86 -19.94 8.51
CA ILE A 175 -5.94 -19.29 9.45
C ILE A 175 -6.19 -17.78 9.48
N ILE A 176 -6.26 -17.14 8.32
CA ILE A 176 -6.48 -15.69 8.22
C ILE A 176 -7.88 -15.28 8.69
N LYS A 177 -8.91 -16.14 8.54
CA LYS A 177 -10.23 -15.90 9.12
C LYS A 177 -10.23 -16.05 10.65
N SER A 178 -9.45 -16.98 11.19
CA SER A 178 -9.40 -17.30 12.62
C SER A 178 -8.53 -16.37 13.45
N GLU A 179 -7.60 -15.66 12.80
CA GLU A 179 -6.82 -14.57 13.38
C GLU A 179 -7.64 -13.27 13.26
N PRO A 180 -8.39 -12.85 14.30
CA PRO A 180 -8.97 -11.51 14.27
C PRO A 180 -7.82 -10.52 14.09
N LEU A 181 -7.97 -9.66 13.09
CA LEU A 181 -7.02 -8.62 12.76
C LEU A 181 -7.01 -7.61 13.94
N ARG A 182 -6.21 -7.92 14.98
CA ARG A 182 -6.13 -7.10 16.19
C ARG A 182 -5.27 -5.87 15.91
N VAL A 183 -5.90 -4.70 15.98
CA VAL A 183 -5.23 -3.39 15.92
C VAL A 183 -4.50 -3.18 17.25
N LEU A 184 -3.16 -3.26 17.25
CA LEU A 184 -2.33 -2.75 18.34
C LEU A 184 -2.15 -1.24 18.13
N GLY A 185 -3.22 -0.49 18.36
CA GLY A 185 -3.14 0.95 18.48
C GLY A 185 -2.36 1.26 19.76
N MET A 186 -1.23 1.97 19.64
CA MET A 186 -0.62 2.57 20.83
C MET A 186 -1.65 3.52 21.44
N PRO A 187 -1.96 3.43 22.75
CA PRO A 187 -2.90 4.35 23.36
C PRO A 187 -2.36 5.77 23.20
N ALA A 188 -3.21 6.66 22.69
CA ALA A 188 -2.93 8.09 22.68
C ALA A 188 -2.50 8.49 24.09
N ARG A 189 -1.27 9.00 24.21
CA ARG A 189 -0.73 9.49 25.47
C ARG A 189 -1.52 10.75 25.81
N THR A 190 -2.64 10.60 26.51
CA THR A 190 -3.38 11.74 27.07
C THR A 190 -2.47 12.40 28.09
N THR A 191 -1.78 13.46 27.67
CA THR A 191 -1.23 14.45 28.60
C THR A 191 -2.42 15.05 29.34
N LYS A 192 -2.68 14.56 30.56
CA LYS A 192 -3.51 15.28 31.54
C LYS A 192 -2.82 16.62 31.79
N ARG A 193 -3.19 17.66 31.04
CA ARG A 193 -3.02 19.04 31.49
C ARG A 193 -3.97 19.22 32.66
N GLY A 194 -3.39 19.44 33.84
CA GLY A 194 -4.13 19.88 35.01
C GLY A 194 -4.85 21.18 34.68
N ALA A 195 -6.18 21.13 34.77
CA ALA A 195 -7.01 22.29 34.99
C ALA A 195 -7.51 22.15 36.44
N THR A 196 -6.76 22.72 37.36
CA THR A 196 -7.31 23.18 38.64
C THR A 196 -7.31 24.68 38.54
N ASP A 197 -8.49 25.25 38.35
CA ASP A 197 -8.85 26.57 38.86
C ASP A 197 -10.37 26.62 38.89
N ASP A 198 -10.89 26.63 40.12
CA ASP A 198 -12.02 27.41 40.60
C ASP A 198 -12.47 26.79 41.94
N ILE A 199 -12.77 27.48 43.03
CA ILE A 199 -12.63 28.87 43.49
C ILE A 199 -13.09 28.79 44.98
N GLN A 200 -12.68 29.77 45.80
CA GLN A 200 -13.27 30.17 47.09
C GLN A 200 -12.90 29.42 48.39
N SER A 201 -11.97 30.08 49.09
CA SER A 201 -12.13 30.59 50.46
C SER A 201 -13.34 30.12 51.26
N GLU A 202 -13.10 29.41 52.36
CA GLU A 202 -13.72 29.77 53.64
C GLU A 202 -12.93 29.23 54.83
N HIS A 203 -12.92 30.06 55.87
CA HIS A 203 -12.26 29.92 57.16
C HIS A 203 -12.51 28.58 57.87
N ARG A 204 -11.45 27.96 58.40
CA ARG A 204 -11.46 27.57 59.84
C ARG A 204 -10.04 27.31 60.38
N SER A 205 -9.58 28.29 61.15
CA SER A 205 -8.53 28.13 62.15
C SER A 205 -9.10 27.35 63.34
N GLN A 206 -8.42 26.28 63.77
CA GLN A 206 -8.29 25.83 65.18
C GLN A 206 -7.36 24.60 65.21
N LYS A 207 -6.11 24.76 65.68
CA LYS A 207 -5.64 24.42 67.04
C LYS A 207 -5.71 22.93 67.39
N SER A 208 -4.56 22.26 67.46
CA SER A 208 -4.14 21.38 68.58
C SER A 208 -2.75 20.76 68.28
N LYS A 209 -1.69 21.31 68.90
CA LYS A 209 -0.80 20.66 69.91
C LYS A 209 0.04 19.46 69.42
N ARG A 210 1.36 19.68 69.39
CA ARG A 210 2.37 18.69 69.76
C ARG A 210 2.69 18.88 71.24
N ASP A 211 2.91 17.75 71.92
CA ASP A 211 3.65 17.68 73.17
C ASP A 211 5.11 18.11 72.99
#